data_AF-A0A3G9JMM0-F1
#
_entry.id   AF-A0A3G9JMM0-F1
#
_cell.length_a   1.000
_cell.length_b   1.000
_cell.length_c   1.000
_cell.angle_alpha   90.00
_cell.angle_beta   90.00
_cell.angle_gamma   90.00
#
_symmetry.space_group_name_H-M   'P 1'
#
loop_
_entity.id
_entity.type
_entity.pdbx_description
1 polymer ?
#
loop_
_entity_poly.entity_id
_entity_poly.type
_entity_poly.pdbx_seq_one_letter_code
_entity_poly.pdbx_strand_id
1 'polypeptide(L)'
;MTYDESPVEVQYERCKQAMEILRNNVKDAATMAAIDDAYKNCQENGATQWNVGQLRLTIIETNAMRGYDEFCPLDEVTSLFD
;
A
#
# COMPACT_ATOMS: atom_id res chain seq x y z
N MET A 1 13.00 -11.09 -6.23
CA MET A 1 12.52 -9.99 -5.39
C MET A 1 13.73 -9.23 -4.89
N THR A 2 14.09 -8.15 -5.59
CA THR A 2 15.14 -7.22 -5.18
C THR A 2 14.67 -6.52 -3.89
N TYR A 3 15.55 -6.41 -2.90
CA TYR A 3 15.25 -5.63 -1.70
C TYR A 3 15.25 -4.15 -2.10
N ASP A 4 14.17 -3.44 -1.77
CA ASP A 4 14.10 -1.98 -1.96
C ASP A 4 15.07 -1.32 -0.97
N GLU A 5 16.24 -0.89 -1.45
CA GLU A 5 17.27 -0.19 -0.66
C GLU A 5 16.94 1.29 -0.43
N SER A 6 15.80 1.78 -0.92
CA SER A 6 15.40 3.17 -0.74
C SER A 6 15.21 3.49 0.75
N PRO A 7 15.50 4.72 1.19
CA PRO A 7 15.21 5.16 2.56
C PRO A 7 13.74 4.94 2.94
N VAL A 8 13.48 4.71 4.23
CA VAL A 8 12.13 4.46 4.77
C VAL A 8 11.15 5.56 4.38
N GLU A 9 11.60 6.81 4.34
CA GLU A 9 10.79 7.96 3.93
C GLU A 9 10.35 7.86 2.47
N VAL A 10 11.22 7.39 1.57
CA VAL A 10 10.88 7.19 0.15
C VAL A 10 9.89 6.06 -0.01
N GLN A 11 10.09 4.95 0.73
CA GLN A 11 9.14 3.83 0.75
C GLN A 11 7.77 4.28 1.26
N TYR A 12 7.75 5.13 2.29
CA TYR A 12 6.51 5.68 2.86
C TYR A 12 5.77 6.60 1.88
N GLU A 13 6.48 7.45 1.12
CA GLU A 13 5.85 8.28 0.08
C GLU A 13 5.28 7.44 -1.06
N ARG A 14 5.97 6.38 -1.51
CA ARG A 14 5.43 5.42 -2.49
C ARG A 14 4.17 4.75 -1.97
N CYS A 15 4.14 4.36 -0.68
CA CYS A 15 2.95 3.80 -0.05
C CYS A 15 1.79 4.80 -0.08
N LYS A 16 2.01 6.08 0.22
CA LYS A 16 0.96 7.11 0.12
C LYS A 16 0.40 7.26 -1.30
N GLN A 17 1.28 7.27 -2.31
CA GLN A 17 0.85 7.33 -3.72
C GLN A 17 -0.01 6.12 -4.09
N ALA A 18 0.42 4.92 -3.71
CA ALA A 18 -0.34 3.71 -3.95
C ALA A 18 -1.70 3.71 -3.23
N MET A 19 -1.75 4.21 -1.99
CA MET A 19 -3.00 4.38 -1.26
C MET A 19 -3.97 5.33 -1.96
N GLU A 20 -3.48 6.45 -2.49
CA GLU A 20 -4.32 7.43 -3.19
C GLU A 20 -4.88 6.85 -4.49
N ILE A 21 -4.06 6.12 -5.26
CA ILE A 21 -4.48 5.38 -6.45
C ILE A 21 -5.56 4.36 -6.08
N LEU A 22 -5.37 3.58 -5.01
CA LEU A 22 -6.36 2.60 -4.55
C LEU A 22 -7.65 3.29 -4.08
N ARG A 23 -7.60 4.37 -3.30
CA ARG A 23 -8.80 5.12 -2.88
C ARG A 23 -9.64 5.62 -4.06
N ASN A 24 -8.99 6.02 -5.15
CA ASN A 24 -9.69 6.53 -6.34
C ASN A 24 -10.36 5.42 -7.16
N ASN A 25 -9.89 4.18 -7.03
CA ASN A 25 -10.34 3.05 -7.84
C ASN A 25 -11.16 2.00 -7.06
N VAL A 26 -10.97 1.90 -5.75
CA VAL A 26 -11.65 0.96 -4.86
C VAL A 26 -12.81 1.67 -4.17
N LYS A 27 -14.04 1.27 -4.54
CA LYS A 27 -15.27 1.84 -3.95
C LYS A 27 -15.67 1.17 -2.64
N ASP A 28 -15.08 0.03 -2.32
CA ASP A 28 -15.37 -0.71 -1.10
C ASP A 28 -14.55 -0.16 0.08
N ALA A 29 -15.26 0.44 1.03
CA ALA A 29 -14.67 0.98 2.25
C ALA A 29 -14.08 -0.12 3.14
N ALA A 30 -14.62 -1.35 3.09
CA ALA A 30 -14.09 -2.46 3.89
C ALA A 30 -12.70 -2.89 3.39
N THR A 31 -12.52 -2.95 2.07
CA THR A 31 -11.23 -3.22 1.43
C THR A 31 -10.17 -2.17 1.77
N MET A 32 -10.56 -0.90 1.90
CA MET A 32 -9.65 0.19 2.27
C MET A 32 -9.36 0.29 3.78
N ALA A 33 -10.19 -0.31 4.64
CA ALA A 33 -10.06 -0.18 6.09
C ALA A 33 -8.71 -0.71 6.62
N ALA A 34 -8.21 -1.84 6.09
CA ALA A 34 -6.94 -2.42 6.50
C ALA A 34 -5.76 -1.50 6.15
N ILE A 35 -5.81 -0.86 4.98
CA ILE A 35 -4.81 0.12 4.53
C ILE A 35 -4.86 1.37 5.41
N ASP A 36 -6.05 1.86 5.73
CA ASP A 36 -6.26 3.04 6.57
C ASP A 36 -5.75 2.82 8.00
N ASP A 37 -5.99 1.64 8.58
CA ASP A 37 -5.46 1.26 9.89
C ASP A 37 -3.93 1.15 9.88
N ALA A 38 -3.34 0.54 8.85
CA ALA A 38 -1.89 0.44 8.70
C ALA A 38 -1.24 1.82 8.51
N TYR A 39 -1.88 2.72 7.77
CA TYR A 39 -1.43 4.09 7.58
C TYR A 39 -1.53 4.91 8.87
N LYS A 40 -2.64 4.78 9.59
CA LYS A 40 -2.82 5.41 10.90
C LYS A 40 -1.75 4.94 11.90
N ASN A 41 -1.40 3.65 11.88
CA ASN A 41 -0.30 3.13 12.70
C ASN A 41 1.05 3.81 12.37
N CYS A 42 1.33 4.08 11.09
CA CYS A 42 2.51 4.86 10.69
C CYS A 42 2.46 6.31 11.21
N GLN A 43 1.28 6.92 11.27
CA GLN A 43 1.11 8.29 11.79
C GLN A 43 1.27 8.36 13.31
N GLU A 44 0.74 7.38 14.05
CA GLU A 44 0.74 7.36 15.52
C GLU A 44 2.06 6.86 16.10
N ASN A 45 2.67 5.83 15.49
CA ASN A 45 3.87 5.17 15.99
C ASN A 45 5.13 5.47 15.16
N GLY A 46 5.01 6.36 14.17
CA GLY A 46 6.09 6.80 13.28
C GLY A 46 6.29 5.90 12.06
N ALA A 47 6.77 6.50 10.97
CA ALA A 47 7.12 5.80 9.72
C ALA A 47 8.46 5.05 9.89
N THR A 48 8.46 4.01 10.71
CA THR A 48 9.61 3.11 10.89
C THR A 48 9.63 2.04 9.80
N GLN A 49 10.78 1.38 9.59
CA GLN A 49 10.90 0.27 8.63
C GLN A 49 9.84 -0.81 8.86
N TRP A 50 9.48 -1.09 10.12
CA TRP A 50 8.45 -2.05 10.47
C TRP A 50 7.06 -1.56 10.03
N ASN A 51 6.67 -0.36 10.45
CA ASN A 51 5.33 0.17 10.15
C ASN A 51 5.12 0.40 8.66
N VAL A 52 6.13 0.93 7.96
CA VAL A 52 6.11 1.12 6.50
C VAL A 52 6.11 -0.23 5.77
N GLY A 53 6.84 -1.22 6.28
CA GLY A 53 6.81 -2.58 5.76
C GLY A 53 5.42 -3.23 5.86
N GLN A 54 4.73 -3.06 7.00
CA GLN A 54 3.35 -3.52 7.17
C GLN A 54 2.41 -2.81 6.20
N LEU A 55 2.50 -1.48 6.10
CA LEU A 55 1.70 -0.70 5.16
C LEU A 55 1.90 -1.15 3.70
N ARG A 56 3.15 -1.37 3.28
CA ARG A 56 3.48 -1.86 1.93
C ARG A 56 2.84 -3.23 1.66
N LEU A 57 2.94 -4.16 2.61
CA LEU A 57 2.35 -5.50 2.47
C LEU A 57 0.84 -5.41 2.33
N THR A 58 0.16 -4.65 3.19
CA THR A 58 -1.29 -4.47 3.13
C THR A 58 -1.73 -3.92 1.77
N ILE A 59 -1.02 -2.93 1.22
CA ILE A 59 -1.33 -2.35 -0.09
C ILE A 59 -1.19 -3.38 -1.22
N ILE A 60 -0.11 -4.17 -1.20
CA ILE A 60 0.14 -5.22 -2.20
C ILE A 60 -0.93 -6.30 -2.13
N GLU A 61 -1.26 -6.76 -0.92
CA GLU A 61 -2.29 -7.77 -0.70
C GLU A 61 -3.66 -7.28 -1.17
N THR A 62 -4.03 -6.04 -0.84
CA THR A 62 -5.29 -5.43 -1.31
C THR A 62 -5.34 -5.31 -2.84
N ASN A 63 -4.26 -4.86 -3.48
CA ASN A 63 -4.21 -4.78 -4.95
C ASN A 63 -4.29 -6.17 -5.61
N ALA A 64 -3.66 -7.18 -5.00
CA ALA A 64 -3.71 -8.56 -5.49
C ALA A 64 -5.09 -9.21 -5.30
N MET A 65 -5.75 -9.00 -4.15
CA MET A 65 -7.12 -9.48 -3.91
C MET A 65 -8.10 -8.87 -4.92
N ARG A 66 -7.97 -7.58 -5.21
CA ARG A 66 -8.74 -6.96 -6.29
C ARG A 66 -8.43 -7.57 -7.65
N GLY A 67 -7.16 -7.86 -7.93
CA GLY A 67 -6.77 -8.60 -9.13
C GLY A 67 -7.42 -9.98 -9.23
N TYR A 68 -7.75 -10.62 -8.10
CA TYR A 68 -8.48 -11.88 -8.06
C TYR A 68 -9.99 -11.71 -8.23
N ASP A 69 -10.61 -10.75 -7.53
CA ASP A 69 -12.05 -10.55 -7.52
C ASP A 69 -12.57 -9.83 -8.78
N GLU A 70 -11.83 -8.83 -9.26
CA GLU A 70 -12.19 -7.99 -10.41
C GLU A 70 -11.38 -8.32 -11.68
N PHE A 71 -10.43 -9.27 -11.63
CA PHE A 71 -9.50 -9.58 -12.71
C PHE A 71 -8.68 -8.37 -13.21
N CYS A 72 -8.51 -7.34 -12.36
CA CYS A 72 -7.92 -6.07 -12.75
C CYS A 72 -7.07 -5.49 -11.60
N PRO A 73 -5.82 -5.96 -11.42
CA PRO A 73 -4.87 -5.28 -10.54
C PRO A 73 -4.52 -3.91 -11.15
N LEU A 74 -4.20 -2.93 -10.31
CA LEU A 74 -3.72 -1.64 -10.79
C LEU A 74 -2.22 -1.73 -11.07
N ASP A 75 -1.84 -1.70 -12.35
CA ASP A 75 -0.44 -1.68 -12.77
C ASP A 75 0.31 -0.48 -12.19
N GLU A 76 -0.36 0.66 -12.03
CA GLU A 76 0.20 1.85 -11.37
C GLU A 76 0.65 1.54 -9.93
N VAL A 77 -0.12 0.76 -9.18
CA VAL A 77 0.22 0.35 -7.81
C VAL A 77 1.38 -0.64 -7.83
N THR A 78 1.36 -1.62 -8.74
CA THR A 78 2.45 -2.60 -8.87
C THR A 78 3.78 -1.92 -9.21
N SER A 79 3.76 -0.94 -10.12
CA SER A 79 4.95 -0.20 -10.56
C SER A 79 5.62 0.65 -9.48
N LEU A 80 4.91 0.96 -8.39
CA LEU A 80 5.46 1.69 -7.25
C LEU A 80 6.30 0.81 -6.33
N PHE A 81 6.24 -0.52 -6.48
CA PHE A 81 6.88 -1.48 -5.58
C PHE A 81 7.82 -2.48 -6.26
N ASP A 82 7.91 -2.45 -7.59
CA ASP A 82 8.92 -3.13 -8.42
C ASP A 82 10.28 -2.42 -8.35
#